data_AF-A0A8S2G8U1-F1
#
_entry.id   AF-A0A8S2G8U1-F1
#
_cell.length_a   1.000
_cell.length_b   1.000
_cell.length_c   1.000
_cell.angle_alpha   90.00
_cell.angle_beta   90.00
_cell.angle_gamma   90.00
#
_symmetry.space_group_name_H-M   'P 1'
#
loop_
_entity.id
_entity.type
_entity.pdbx_description
1 polymer ?
#
loop_
_entity_poly.entity_id
_entity_poly.type
_entity_poly.pdbx_seq_one_letter_code
_entity_poly.pdbx_strand_id
1 'polypeptide(L)'
;MFETLGIPYNVVDGFMSSVGAFAARTSYKWSKIFVKDNFDMLVADRHGGKRSDYFWDQYPDIQEEAYAFAVQACGRKAASFSAEKLARFINDRYCEITKCSK
;
A
#
# COMPACT_ATOMS: atom_id res chain seq x y z
N MET A 1 -20.44 -9.44 18.80
CA MET A 1 -19.62 -10.55 18.27
C MET A 1 -18.25 -10.04 17.82
N PHE A 2 -17.47 -9.47 18.75
CA PHE A 2 -16.05 -9.10 18.55
C PHE A 2 -15.16 -9.58 19.71
N GLU A 3 -15.73 -10.30 20.69
CA GLU A 3 -15.00 -10.82 21.86
C GLU A 3 -14.10 -12.02 21.55
N THR A 4 -14.15 -12.58 20.34
CA THR A 4 -13.45 -13.82 19.98
C THR A 4 -11.95 -13.68 19.74
N LEU A 5 -11.39 -12.46 19.66
CA LEU A 5 -9.97 -12.24 19.37
C LEU A 5 -9.16 -11.62 20.53
N GLY A 6 -9.81 -11.26 21.64
CA GLY A 6 -9.13 -10.63 22.77
C GLY A 6 -8.50 -9.25 22.47
N ILE A 7 -8.86 -8.62 21.35
CA ILE A 7 -8.32 -7.31 20.95
C ILE A 7 -9.13 -6.20 21.63
N PRO A 8 -8.49 -5.29 22.38
CA PRO A 8 -9.19 -4.18 23.01
C PRO A 8 -9.88 -3.26 21.98
N TYR A 9 -11.09 -2.80 22.30
CA TYR A 9 -11.89 -1.95 21.41
C TYR A 9 -11.12 -0.71 20.94
N ASN A 10 -10.38 -0.04 21.83
CA ASN A 10 -9.60 1.15 21.52
C ASN A 10 -8.49 0.90 20.48
N VAL A 11 -7.94 -0.32 20.41
CA VAL A 11 -6.95 -0.70 19.39
C VAL A 11 -7.64 -0.83 18.03
N VAL A 12 -8.80 -1.45 18.00
CA VAL A 12 -9.62 -1.57 16.78
C VAL A 12 -10.08 -0.18 16.31
N ASP A 13 -10.60 0.63 17.21
CA ASP A 13 -11.08 1.99 16.93
C ASP A 13 -9.97 2.91 16.41
N GLY A 14 -8.78 2.85 17.04
CA GLY A 14 -7.60 3.58 16.59
C GLY A 14 -7.13 3.15 15.20
N PHE A 15 -7.08 1.84 14.94
CA PHE A 15 -6.74 1.30 13.63
C PHE A 15 -7.75 1.76 12.56
N MET A 16 -9.04 1.55 12.80
CA MET A 16 -10.13 1.91 11.88
C MET A 16 -10.13 3.42 11.57
N SER A 17 -9.84 4.26 12.57
CA SER A 17 -9.65 5.69 12.39
C SER A 17 -8.43 6.01 11.50
N SER A 18 -7.30 5.35 11.74
CA SER A 18 -6.05 5.59 11.00
C SER A 18 -6.12 5.22 9.51
N VAL A 19 -6.91 4.21 9.16
CA VAL A 19 -7.17 3.81 7.77
C VAL A 19 -8.32 4.61 7.14
N GLY A 20 -8.93 5.51 7.92
CA GLY A 20 -10.04 6.34 7.45
C GLY A 20 -11.34 5.57 7.22
N ALA A 21 -11.52 4.42 7.86
CA ALA A 21 -12.72 3.58 7.72
C ALA A 21 -14.00 4.33 8.09
N PHE A 22 -13.92 5.27 9.03
CA PHE A 22 -15.05 6.09 9.47
C PHE A 22 -15.37 7.27 8.53
N ALA A 23 -14.54 7.54 7.52
CA ALA A 23 -14.86 8.57 6.53
C ALA A 23 -16.08 8.14 5.69
N ALA A 24 -17.06 9.02 5.52
CA ALA A 24 -18.34 8.73 4.84
C ALA A 24 -18.18 8.04 3.46
N ARG A 25 -17.14 8.39 2.71
CA ARG A 25 -16.84 7.77 1.40
C ARG A 25 -16.33 6.34 1.55
N THR A 26 -15.41 6.10 2.48
CA THR A 26 -14.80 4.79 2.73
C THR A 26 -15.81 3.84 3.37
N SER A 27 -16.57 4.30 4.36
CA SER A 27 -17.65 3.54 4.97
C SER A 27 -18.75 3.18 3.96
N TYR A 28 -19.17 4.10 3.10
CA TYR A 28 -20.12 3.80 2.02
C TYR A 28 -19.58 2.76 1.03
N LYS A 29 -18.31 2.88 0.61
CA LYS A 29 -17.65 1.91 -0.27
C LYS A 29 -17.61 0.52 0.36
N TRP A 30 -17.13 0.41 1.60
CA TRP A 30 -17.01 -0.86 2.30
C TRP A 30 -18.37 -1.49 2.58
N SER A 31 -19.37 -0.70 3.01
CA SER A 31 -20.74 -1.18 3.19
C SER A 31 -21.32 -1.79 1.91
N LYS A 32 -21.05 -1.20 0.74
CA LYS A 32 -21.46 -1.80 -0.54
C LYS A 32 -20.75 -3.11 -0.86
N ILE A 33 -19.50 -3.25 -0.45
CA ILE A 33 -18.73 -4.50 -0.62
C ILE A 33 -19.31 -5.60 0.28
N PHE A 34 -19.52 -5.29 1.57
CA PHE A 34 -20.12 -6.21 2.54
C PHE A 34 -21.54 -6.65 2.13
N VAL A 35 -22.39 -5.73 1.67
CA VAL A 35 -23.75 -6.05 1.22
C VAL A 35 -23.75 -6.93 -0.04
N LYS A 36 -22.73 -6.82 -0.88
CA LYS A 36 -22.60 -7.59 -2.13
C LYS A 36 -21.80 -8.88 -1.98
N ASP A 37 -21.32 -9.21 -0.78
CA ASP A 37 -20.44 -10.34 -0.50
C ASP A 37 -19.18 -10.41 -1.40
N ASN A 38 -18.75 -9.27 -1.95
CA ASN A 38 -17.63 -9.19 -2.88
C ASN A 38 -16.34 -8.83 -2.15
N PHE A 39 -15.91 -9.72 -1.25
CA PHE A 39 -14.72 -9.49 -0.43
C PHE A 39 -13.41 -9.45 -1.25
N ASP A 40 -13.41 -9.98 -2.47
CA ASP A 40 -12.30 -9.85 -3.40
C ASP A 40 -12.00 -8.38 -3.72
N MET A 41 -13.03 -7.52 -3.78
CA MET A 41 -12.83 -6.07 -3.91
C MET A 41 -12.21 -5.43 -2.66
N LEU A 42 -12.44 -5.99 -1.47
CA LEU A 42 -11.83 -5.51 -0.24
C LEU A 42 -10.34 -5.89 -0.20
N VAL A 43 -9.99 -7.09 -0.69
CA VAL A 43 -8.62 -7.60 -0.77
C VAL A 43 -7.83 -6.97 -1.92
N ALA A 44 -8.49 -6.70 -3.06
CA ALA A 44 -7.91 -6.00 -4.20
C ALA A 44 -7.65 -4.52 -3.89
N ASP A 45 -8.32 -3.95 -2.89
CA ASP A 45 -8.04 -2.62 -2.34
C ASP A 45 -6.74 -2.68 -1.51
N ARG A 46 -5.60 -2.87 -2.18
CA ARG A 46 -4.24 -2.95 -1.60
C ARG A 46 -3.82 -1.71 -0.79
N HIS A 47 -4.69 -0.69 -0.72
CA HIS A 47 -4.42 0.62 -0.14
C HIS A 47 -5.44 1.01 0.97
N GLY A 48 -6.29 0.08 1.40
CA GLY A 48 -7.07 0.20 2.64
C GLY A 48 -7.96 1.45 2.72
N GLY A 49 -8.46 1.97 1.59
CA GLY A 49 -9.32 3.14 1.58
C GLY A 49 -8.65 4.46 1.99
N LYS A 50 -7.31 4.57 1.91
CA LYS A 50 -6.59 5.81 2.20
C LYS A 50 -7.05 6.97 1.30
N ARG A 51 -7.10 8.16 1.90
CA ARG A 51 -7.66 9.41 1.35
C ARG A 51 -6.66 10.21 0.50
N SER A 52 -5.42 9.72 0.35
CA SER A 52 -4.34 10.41 -0.35
C SER A 52 -3.77 9.52 -1.44
N ASP A 53 -3.52 10.09 -2.61
CA ASP A 53 -2.81 9.43 -3.69
C ASP A 53 -1.47 8.91 -3.15
N TYR A 54 -1.29 7.60 -3.14
CA TYR A 54 -0.03 7.01 -2.72
C TYR A 54 1.00 7.23 -3.83
N PHE A 55 2.28 7.25 -3.47
CA PHE A 55 3.35 7.45 -4.46
C PHE A 55 3.22 6.48 -5.65
N TRP A 56 2.89 5.21 -5.38
CA TRP A 56 2.71 4.20 -6.41
C TRP A 56 1.45 4.38 -7.27
N ASP A 57 0.42 5.07 -6.78
CA ASP A 57 -0.76 5.39 -7.60
C ASP A 57 -0.42 6.42 -8.68
N GLN A 58 0.50 7.34 -8.37
CA GLN A 58 0.99 8.37 -9.29
C GLN A 58 2.12 7.85 -10.19
N TYR A 59 2.86 6.85 -9.72
CA TYR A 59 4.01 6.28 -10.42
C TYR A 59 3.99 4.74 -10.43
N PRO A 60 2.97 4.12 -11.06
CA PRO A 60 2.82 2.67 -11.09
C PRO A 60 3.98 1.97 -11.81
N ASP A 61 4.53 2.60 -12.85
CA ASP A 61 5.68 2.07 -13.60
C ASP A 61 6.92 1.94 -12.70
N ILE A 62 7.16 2.90 -11.82
CA ILE A 62 8.27 2.83 -10.85
C ILE A 62 8.02 1.67 -9.87
N GLN A 63 6.76 1.36 -9.54
CA GLN A 63 6.43 0.25 -8.65
C GLN A 63 6.82 -1.10 -9.27
N GLU A 64 6.44 -1.33 -10.54
CA GLU A 64 6.77 -2.55 -11.25
C GLU A 64 8.29 -2.73 -11.39
N GLU A 65 9.00 -1.66 -11.73
CA GLU A 65 10.45 -1.67 -11.85
C GLU A 65 11.15 -1.90 -10.51
N ALA A 66 10.65 -1.31 -9.42
CA ALA A 66 11.17 -1.52 -8.07
C ALA A 66 11.01 -2.97 -7.63
N TYR A 67 9.88 -3.61 -7.95
CA TYR A 67 9.69 -5.04 -7.71
C TYR A 67 10.65 -5.89 -8.54
N ALA A 68 10.81 -5.60 -9.84
CA ALA A 68 11.75 -6.31 -10.69
C ALA A 68 13.19 -6.19 -10.19
N PHE A 69 13.60 -4.98 -9.77
CA PHE A 69 14.92 -4.73 -9.18
C PHE A 69 15.13 -5.58 -7.92
N ALA A 70 14.16 -5.62 -7.00
CA ALA A 70 14.26 -6.41 -5.79
C ALA A 70 14.39 -7.92 -6.07
N VAL A 71 13.56 -8.45 -6.99
CA VAL A 71 13.61 -9.87 -7.39
C VAL A 71 14.97 -10.20 -8.02
N GLN A 72 15.47 -9.38 -8.93
CA GLN A 72 16.78 -9.59 -9.55
C GLN A 72 17.94 -9.49 -8.57
N ALA A 73 17.88 -8.56 -7.62
CA ALA A 73 18.92 -8.37 -6.61
C ALA A 73 18.98 -9.56 -5.63
N CYS A 74 17.82 -10.11 -5.25
CA CYS A 74 17.71 -11.29 -4.38
C CYS A 74 18.06 -12.60 -5.12
N GLY A 75 17.90 -12.66 -6.45
CA GLY A 75 18.26 -13.83 -7.26
C GLY A 75 19.77 -13.99 -7.52
N ARG A 76 20.61 -13.02 -7.15
CA ARG A 76 22.08 -13.11 -7.34
C ARG A 76 22.72 -13.91 -6.20
N LYS A 77 23.70 -14.77 -6.54
CA LYS A 77 24.44 -15.64 -5.59
C LYS A 77 25.02 -14.91 -4.37
N ALA A 78 25.38 -13.64 -4.54
CA ALA A 78 25.66 -12.73 -3.43
C ALA A 78 24.43 -11.82 -3.28
N ALA A 79 23.54 -12.16 -2.34
CA ALA A 79 22.35 -11.38 -2.02
C ALA A 79 22.77 -10.02 -1.44
N SER A 80 23.10 -9.08 -2.33
CA SER A 80 23.58 -7.73 -2.00
C SER A 80 22.45 -6.70 -1.98
N PHE A 81 21.20 -7.18 -1.90
CA PHE A 81 20.03 -6.34 -1.77
C PHE A 81 20.10 -5.57 -0.45
N SER A 82 19.93 -4.26 -0.53
CA SER A 82 19.74 -3.40 0.64
C SER A 82 18.60 -2.44 0.37
N ALA A 83 17.86 -2.08 1.42
CA ALA A 83 16.80 -1.09 1.33
C ALA A 83 17.31 0.25 0.78
N GLU A 84 18.56 0.62 1.10
CA GLU A 84 19.21 1.82 0.58
C GLU A 84 19.37 1.78 -0.95
N LYS A 85 19.78 0.64 -1.52
CA LYS A 85 19.90 0.47 -2.98
C LYS A 85 18.56 0.56 -3.67
N LEU A 86 17.52 -0.04 -3.09
CA LEU A 86 16.16 0.06 -3.60
C LEU A 86 15.65 1.50 -3.54
N ALA A 87 15.89 2.21 -2.44
CA ALA A 87 15.48 3.61 -2.28
C ALA A 87 16.18 4.53 -3.30
N ARG A 88 17.50 4.34 -3.53
CA ARG A 88 18.23 5.06 -4.57
C ARG A 88 17.65 4.78 -5.96
N PHE A 89 17.40 3.51 -6.28
CA PHE A 89 16.79 3.14 -7.55
C PHE A 89 15.43 3.85 -7.77
N ILE A 90 14.53 3.80 -6.78
CA ILE A 90 13.22 4.46 -6.86
C ILE A 90 13.38 5.98 -7.04
N ASN A 91 14.29 6.61 -6.29
CA ASN A 91 14.55 8.04 -6.38
C ASN A 91 15.12 8.44 -7.75
N ASP A 92 16.06 7.68 -8.29
CA ASP A 92 16.65 7.95 -9.61
C ASP A 92 15.57 7.88 -10.70
N ARG A 93 14.73 6.85 -10.68
CA ARG A 93 13.61 6.70 -11.63
C ARG A 93 12.57 7.80 -11.50
N TYR A 94 12.26 8.21 -10.26
CA TYR A 94 11.38 9.35 -10.01
C TYR A 94 11.95 10.65 -10.59
N CYS A 95 13.24 10.92 -10.36
CA CYS A 95 13.92 12.11 -10.89
C CYS A 95 13.96 12.12 -12.42
N GLU A 96 14.15 10.97 -13.06
CA GLU A 96 14.12 10.83 -14.52
C GLU A 96 12.75 11.20 -15.12
N ILE A 97 11.67 10.74 -14.49
CA ILE A 97 10.30 10.98 -14.94
C ILE A 97 9.87 12.43 -14.66
N THR A 98 10.19 12.94 -13.48
CA THR A 98 9.76 14.29 -13.04
C THR A 98 10.72 15.41 -13.46
N LYS A 99 11.85 15.07 -14.12
CA LYS A 99 12.93 15.99 -14.49
C LYS A 99 13.46 16.78 -13.30
N CYS A 100 13.59 16.12 -12.15
CA CYS A 100 14.18 16.75 -10.98
C CYS A 100 15.63 17.13 -11.33
N SER A 101 15.95 18.43 -11.34
CA SER A 101 17.34 18.90 -11.50
C SER A 101 18.18 18.25 -10.41
N LYS A 102 19.24 17.55 -10.81
CA LYS A 102 20.30 17.12 -9.90
C LYS A 102 20.94 18.33 -9.22
#